data_AF-A0A9W9RCZ1-F1
#
_entry.id   AF-A0A9W9RCZ1-F1
#
_cell.length_a   1.000
_cell.length_b   1.000
_cell.length_c   1.000
_cell.angle_alpha   90.00
_cell.angle_beta   90.00
_cell.angle_gamma   90.00
#
_symmetry.space_group_name_H-M   'P 1'
#
loop_
_entity.id
_entity.type
_entity.pdbx_description
1 polymer ?
#
loop_
_entity_poly.entity_id
_entity_poly.type
_entity_poly.pdbx_seq_one_letter_code
_entity_poly.pdbx_strand_id
1 'polypeptide(L)'
;MRPIFSAVQKTATAWTPSTRAIRSPRISWKPNSICAQCRVQQSRQISQSRQLADSLNIVDHPAKLVRTKQKHGPGLIILALIPITAFILGTWQVQRLDWKTKLIAKFEDRLVKPPLPLPPRVDPEAIAEFDYRRVYATGHLRHDKEMLIGPRMHDGEDGYTVVTPLEREGGSTVLVNRGWISRKMVDQKDRPLGVTNEEVLIEGLLREPWKKNMFTPENKPAEGKFYFPDIKQMAELSGSQPIWIEQTMVPDLVEAYDRAAKGIPIGRGAEVTLRNNHSQYIFTWYGLAFATSIMMAMLLKKGPNEVTRRVRQNRSW
;
A
#
# COMPACT_ATOMS: atom_id res chain seq x y z
N MET A 1 -14.84 -40.13 -14.00
CA MET A 1 -15.83 -40.11 -15.09
C MET A 1 -15.60 -38.85 -15.93
N ARG A 2 -15.51 -39.00 -17.26
CA ARG A 2 -15.24 -37.97 -18.27
C ARG A 2 -16.51 -37.16 -18.64
N PRO A 3 -16.38 -35.97 -19.28
CA PRO A 3 -17.48 -35.03 -19.57
C PRO A 3 -18.10 -35.22 -20.97
N ILE A 4 -19.32 -34.70 -21.17
CA ILE A 4 -20.11 -34.67 -22.42
C ILE A 4 -20.93 -33.36 -22.40
N PHE A 5 -21.21 -32.55 -23.44
CA PHE A 5 -21.34 -32.61 -24.90
C PHE A 5 -20.96 -31.23 -25.49
N SER A 6 -20.13 -31.11 -26.54
CA SER A 6 -20.35 -31.25 -27.99
C SER A 6 -20.78 -29.97 -28.73
N ALA A 7 -19.92 -29.56 -29.65
CA ALA A 7 -20.14 -28.54 -30.68
C ALA A 7 -21.05 -29.05 -31.82
N VAL A 8 -21.78 -28.13 -32.46
CA VAL A 8 -22.41 -28.34 -33.76
C VAL A 8 -22.06 -27.17 -34.68
N GLN A 9 -21.64 -27.51 -35.89
CA GLN A 9 -21.13 -26.65 -36.96
C GLN A 9 -21.95 -26.93 -38.23
N LYS A 10 -21.85 -26.05 -39.24
CA LYS A 10 -22.36 -26.14 -40.65
C LYS A 10 -23.73 -25.47 -40.87
N THR A 11 -24.03 -24.71 -41.93
CA THR A 11 -23.42 -24.55 -43.27
C THR A 11 -23.99 -23.29 -43.97
N ALA A 12 -23.21 -22.70 -44.87
CA ALA A 12 -23.63 -21.65 -45.80
C ALA A 12 -24.02 -22.24 -47.16
N THR A 13 -24.97 -21.62 -47.87
CA THR A 13 -25.16 -21.77 -49.32
C THR A 13 -25.81 -20.51 -49.89
N ALA A 14 -25.19 -19.99 -50.96
CA ALA A 14 -25.57 -18.80 -51.70
C ALA A 14 -26.41 -19.15 -52.94
N TRP A 15 -27.31 -18.25 -53.35
CA TRP A 15 -27.95 -18.26 -54.67
C TRP A 15 -28.05 -16.83 -55.23
N THR A 16 -27.52 -16.62 -56.42
CA THR A 16 -27.67 -15.45 -57.30
C THR A 16 -28.36 -15.89 -58.60
N PRO A 17 -29.04 -14.97 -59.32
CA PRO A 17 -29.23 -15.13 -60.75
C PRO A 17 -28.60 -14.00 -61.58
N SER A 18 -28.33 -14.37 -62.83
CA SER A 18 -27.48 -13.78 -63.86
C SER A 18 -28.30 -12.99 -64.91
N THR A 19 -27.58 -12.36 -65.86
CA THR A 19 -27.90 -11.94 -67.24
C THR A 19 -28.15 -10.44 -67.44
N ARG A 20 -27.64 -9.74 -68.47
CA ARG A 20 -26.76 -10.02 -69.62
C ARG A 20 -26.34 -8.65 -70.20
N ALA A 21 -25.09 -8.51 -70.63
CA ALA A 21 -24.57 -7.30 -71.25
C ALA A 21 -24.88 -7.23 -72.76
N ILE A 22 -25.19 -6.03 -73.27
CA ILE A 22 -25.18 -5.69 -74.70
C ILE A 22 -24.29 -4.45 -74.86
N ARG A 23 -23.26 -4.55 -75.71
CA ARG A 23 -22.41 -3.44 -76.16
C ARG A 23 -22.89 -2.93 -77.51
N SER A 24 -22.87 -1.61 -77.71
CA SER A 24 -22.94 -0.94 -79.00
C SER A 24 -21.85 0.16 -79.08
N PRO A 25 -21.48 0.63 -80.29
CA PRO A 25 -20.11 1.05 -80.61
C PRO A 25 -19.79 2.52 -80.26
N ARG A 26 -18.48 2.79 -80.15
CA ARG A 26 -17.89 4.12 -79.90
C ARG A 26 -18.03 5.03 -81.12
N ILE A 27 -18.55 6.23 -80.89
CA ILE A 27 -18.40 7.38 -81.79
C ILE A 27 -17.46 8.38 -81.10
N SER A 28 -16.32 8.68 -81.73
CA SER A 28 -15.39 9.72 -81.28
C SER A 28 -15.79 11.07 -81.86
N TRP A 29 -16.07 12.06 -81.00
CA TRP A 29 -16.25 13.46 -81.41
C TRP A 29 -15.13 14.32 -80.79
N LYS A 30 -14.34 14.96 -81.65
CA LYS A 30 -13.36 15.98 -81.28
C LYS A 30 -14.08 17.33 -81.03
N PRO A 31 -13.88 18.02 -79.90
CA PRO A 31 -14.62 19.24 -79.60
C PRO A 31 -13.78 20.47 -79.98
N ASN A 32 -13.80 20.88 -81.26
CA ASN A 32 -13.31 22.20 -81.63
C ASN A 32 -14.48 23.05 -82.13
N SER A 33 -15.16 23.69 -81.20
CA SER A 33 -16.12 24.75 -81.47
C SER A 33 -15.99 25.81 -80.39
N ILE A 34 -15.69 27.03 -80.82
CA ILE A 34 -15.53 28.26 -80.05
C ILE A 34 -16.75 28.55 -79.13
N CYS A 35 -17.86 27.85 -79.33
CA CYS A 35 -19.06 27.93 -78.49
C CYS A 35 -18.94 27.20 -77.13
N ALA A 36 -18.06 26.20 -77.00
CA ALA A 36 -17.88 25.44 -75.75
C ALA A 36 -17.15 26.25 -74.67
N GLN A 37 -16.16 27.06 -75.06
CA GLN A 37 -15.42 27.92 -74.14
C GLN A 37 -16.28 29.07 -73.59
N CYS A 38 -17.12 29.68 -74.44
CA CYS A 38 -18.10 30.69 -74.00
C CYS A 38 -19.12 30.11 -73.02
N ARG A 39 -19.62 28.88 -73.24
CA ARG A 39 -20.56 28.21 -72.34
C ARG A 39 -19.91 27.87 -70.98
N VAL A 40 -18.63 27.47 -70.97
CA VAL A 40 -17.89 27.21 -69.73
C VAL A 40 -17.60 28.51 -68.96
N GLN A 41 -17.24 29.61 -69.62
CA GLN A 41 -17.06 30.92 -68.97
C GLN A 41 -18.37 31.48 -68.40
N GLN A 42 -19.48 31.41 -69.15
CA GLN A 42 -20.80 31.80 -68.64
C GLN A 42 -21.21 30.95 -67.43
N SER A 43 -20.97 29.64 -67.48
CA SER A 43 -21.31 28.75 -66.35
C SER A 43 -20.50 29.06 -65.08
N ARG A 44 -19.22 29.44 -65.22
CA ARG A 44 -18.36 29.87 -64.10
C ARG A 44 -18.78 31.23 -63.52
N GLN A 45 -19.18 32.20 -64.34
CA GLN A 45 -19.72 33.47 -63.85
C GLN A 45 -21.07 33.30 -63.15
N ILE A 46 -21.93 32.40 -63.65
CA ILE A 46 -23.21 32.08 -63.01
C ILE A 46 -23.00 31.31 -61.69
N SER A 47 -22.00 30.42 -61.61
CA SER A 47 -21.68 29.72 -60.35
C SER A 47 -21.03 30.63 -59.31
N GLN A 48 -20.14 31.55 -59.73
CA GLN A 48 -19.54 32.54 -58.84
C GLN A 48 -20.56 33.57 -58.35
N SER A 49 -21.48 34.04 -59.20
CA SER A 49 -22.58 34.93 -58.78
C SER A 49 -23.61 34.22 -57.89
N ARG A 50 -23.89 32.92 -58.10
CA ARG A 50 -24.67 32.11 -57.15
C ARG A 50 -23.95 31.91 -55.81
N GLN A 51 -22.65 31.64 -55.80
CA GLN A 51 -21.89 31.56 -54.54
C GLN A 51 -21.81 32.90 -53.81
N LEU A 52 -21.69 34.02 -54.55
CA LEU A 52 -21.75 35.36 -53.95
C LEU A 52 -23.16 35.68 -53.42
N ALA A 53 -24.21 35.33 -54.17
CA ALA A 53 -25.60 35.52 -53.76
C ALA A 53 -25.97 34.66 -52.55
N ASP A 54 -25.53 33.39 -52.50
CA ASP A 54 -25.68 32.52 -51.31
C ASP A 54 -24.87 33.06 -50.11
N SER A 55 -23.73 33.70 -50.34
CA SER A 55 -22.93 34.30 -49.26
C SER A 55 -23.46 35.66 -48.77
N LEU A 56 -24.26 36.36 -49.58
CA LEU A 56 -24.89 37.64 -49.25
C LEU A 56 -26.30 37.47 -48.65
N ASN A 57 -26.96 36.34 -48.93
CA ASN A 57 -28.20 35.92 -48.27
C ASN A 57 -27.93 35.28 -46.90
N ILE A 58 -27.39 36.08 -45.99
CA ILE A 58 -27.26 35.70 -44.58
C ILE A 58 -28.63 35.55 -43.88
N VAL A 59 -29.70 36.00 -44.54
CA VAL A 59 -31.09 36.02 -44.05
C VAL A 59 -31.81 34.69 -44.26
N ASP A 60 -31.40 33.86 -45.23
CA ASP A 60 -32.15 32.67 -45.65
C ASP A 60 -31.59 31.34 -45.12
N HIS A 61 -30.54 31.36 -44.30
CA HIS A 61 -30.14 30.15 -43.58
C HIS A 61 -31.02 29.98 -42.34
N PRO A 62 -31.94 28.99 -42.30
CA PRO A 62 -32.73 28.75 -41.11
C PRO A 62 -31.77 28.45 -39.97
N ALA A 63 -31.86 29.21 -38.88
CA ALA A 63 -31.01 29.03 -37.70
C ALA A 63 -31.09 27.57 -37.25
N LYS A 64 -30.03 26.80 -37.50
CA LYS A 64 -29.95 25.40 -37.09
C LYS A 64 -29.84 25.39 -35.57
N LEU A 65 -30.96 25.18 -34.89
CA LEU A 65 -31.05 25.12 -33.43
C LEU A 65 -30.23 23.93 -32.91
N VAL A 66 -28.93 24.13 -32.67
CA VAL A 66 -28.12 23.17 -31.94
C VAL A 66 -28.55 23.25 -30.48
N ARG A 67 -29.41 22.32 -30.05
CA ARG A 67 -29.79 22.15 -28.65
C ARG A 67 -28.55 21.70 -27.89
N THR A 68 -27.78 22.64 -27.35
CA THR A 68 -26.71 22.37 -26.39
C THR A 68 -27.36 21.94 -25.07
N LYS A 69 -27.89 20.71 -25.03
CA LYS A 69 -28.08 20.03 -23.75
C LYS A 69 -26.69 20.03 -23.11
N GLN A 70 -26.53 20.71 -21.97
CA GLN A 70 -25.38 20.47 -21.11
C GLN A 70 -25.48 18.99 -20.68
N LYS A 71 -24.90 18.11 -21.49
CA LYS A 71 -24.74 16.71 -21.13
C LYS A 71 -23.57 16.71 -20.16
N HIS A 72 -23.84 16.49 -18.88
CA HIS A 72 -22.80 16.14 -17.93
C HIS A 72 -22.11 14.89 -18.48
N GLY A 73 -20.90 15.06 -19.03
CA GLY A 73 -20.13 13.96 -19.59
C GLY A 73 -19.62 13.02 -18.50
N PRO A 74 -19.12 11.82 -18.86
CA PRO A 74 -18.55 10.87 -17.90
C PRO A 74 -17.43 11.48 -17.04
N GLY A 75 -16.76 12.54 -17.51
CA GLY A 75 -15.76 13.28 -16.74
C GLY A 75 -16.27 13.90 -15.43
N LEU A 76 -17.54 14.31 -15.36
CA LEU A 76 -18.12 14.83 -14.10
C LEU A 76 -18.35 13.71 -13.08
N ILE A 77 -18.70 12.50 -13.55
CA ILE A 77 -18.85 11.34 -12.67
C ILE A 77 -17.48 10.97 -12.08
N ILE A 78 -16.44 10.91 -12.91
CA ILE A 78 -15.06 10.63 -12.45
C ILE A 78 -14.61 11.69 -11.44
N LEU A 79 -14.88 12.97 -11.72
CA LEU A 79 -14.56 14.07 -10.80
C LEU A 79 -15.33 13.97 -9.48
N ALA A 80 -16.58 13.50 -9.50
CA ALA A 80 -17.41 13.31 -8.30
C ALA A 80 -16.92 12.16 -7.43
N LEU A 81 -16.29 11.13 -8.01
CA LEU A 81 -15.75 10.00 -7.26
C LEU A 81 -14.58 10.41 -6.35
N ILE A 82 -13.79 11.40 -6.74
CA ILE A 82 -12.62 11.85 -5.96
C ILE A 82 -13.00 12.29 -4.54
N PRO A 83 -13.92 13.26 -4.31
CA PRO A 83 -14.30 13.66 -2.97
C PRO A 83 -14.98 12.53 -2.18
N ILE A 84 -15.75 11.66 -2.85
CA ILE A 84 -16.43 10.53 -2.20
C ILE A 84 -15.41 9.52 -1.68
N THR A 85 -14.48 9.09 -2.54
CA THR A 85 -13.41 8.15 -2.16
C THR A 85 -12.51 8.74 -1.07
N ALA A 86 -12.11 10.02 -1.19
CA ALA A 86 -11.34 10.71 -0.16
C ALA A 86 -12.08 10.78 1.19
N PHE A 87 -13.39 11.01 1.18
CA PHE A 87 -14.20 11.02 2.41
C PHE A 87 -14.28 9.62 3.05
N ILE A 88 -14.50 8.57 2.25
CA ILE A 88 -14.51 7.17 2.70
C ILE A 88 -13.16 6.80 3.31
N LEU A 89 -12.06 7.16 2.64
CA LEU A 89 -10.70 6.94 3.15
C LEU A 89 -10.46 7.73 4.45
N GLY A 90 -10.92 8.98 4.53
CA GLY A 90 -10.85 9.78 5.76
C GLY A 90 -11.60 9.12 6.92
N THR A 91 -12.81 8.62 6.68
CA THR A 91 -13.60 7.89 7.69
C THR A 91 -12.92 6.60 8.12
N TRP A 92 -12.36 5.84 7.18
CA TRP A 92 -11.57 4.65 7.49
C TRP A 92 -10.35 4.99 8.36
N GLN A 93 -9.66 6.10 8.10
CA GLN A 93 -8.52 6.54 8.90
C GLN A 93 -8.93 6.91 10.34
N VAL A 94 -10.12 7.49 10.54
CA VAL A 94 -10.67 7.75 11.90
C VAL A 94 -10.90 6.43 12.63
N GLN A 95 -11.56 5.46 12.00
CA GLN A 95 -11.79 4.13 12.61
C GLN A 95 -10.47 3.42 12.91
N ARG A 96 -9.50 3.53 11.98
CA ARG A 96 -8.17 2.93 12.13
C ARG A 96 -7.38 3.58 13.26
N LEU A 97 -7.49 4.89 13.43
CA LEU A 97 -6.88 5.62 14.54
C LEU A 97 -7.46 5.13 15.87
N ASP A 98 -8.79 5.11 16.01
CA ASP A 98 -9.46 4.65 17.24
C ASP A 98 -9.07 3.22 17.62
N TRP A 99 -9.13 2.29 16.65
CA TRP A 99 -8.69 0.90 16.85
C TRP A 99 -7.23 0.83 17.33
N LYS A 100 -6.33 1.59 16.71
CA LYS A 100 -4.91 1.57 17.05
C LYS A 100 -4.65 2.19 18.42
N THR A 101 -5.33 3.28 18.76
CA THR A 101 -5.23 3.92 20.07
C THR A 101 -5.72 2.99 21.18
N LYS A 102 -6.84 2.29 20.98
CA LYS A 102 -7.33 1.27 21.92
C LYS A 102 -6.34 0.12 22.10
N LEU A 103 -5.68 -0.30 21.03
CA LEU A 103 -4.64 -1.35 21.09
C LEU A 103 -3.41 -0.89 21.88
N ILE A 104 -2.95 0.34 21.66
CA ILE A 104 -1.83 0.94 22.42
C ILE A 104 -2.20 1.04 23.90
N ALA A 105 -3.37 1.59 24.22
CA ALA A 105 -3.85 1.71 25.61
C ALA A 105 -3.93 0.34 26.31
N LYS A 106 -4.35 -0.72 25.58
CA LYS A 106 -4.36 -2.10 26.09
C LYS A 106 -2.96 -2.60 26.46
N PHE A 107 -1.94 -2.28 25.66
CA PHE A 107 -0.56 -2.67 25.96
C PHE A 107 0.04 -1.82 27.08
N GLU A 108 -0.24 -0.53 27.11
CA GLU A 108 0.18 0.36 28.19
C GLU A 108 -0.40 -0.11 29.54
N ASP A 109 -1.69 -0.46 29.61
CA ASP A 109 -2.30 -1.01 30.83
C ASP A 109 -1.59 -2.27 31.35
N ARG A 110 -1.11 -3.14 30.44
CA ARG A 110 -0.35 -4.35 30.81
C ARG A 110 1.06 -4.05 31.28
N LEU A 111 1.64 -2.98 30.78
CA LEU A 111 2.99 -2.52 31.08
C LEU A 111 3.09 -1.90 32.47
N VAL A 112 2.07 -1.16 32.91
CA VAL A 112 2.06 -0.52 34.25
C VAL A 112 1.83 -1.55 35.37
N LYS A 113 1.24 -2.72 35.06
CA LYS A 113 1.01 -3.77 36.05
C LYS A 113 2.33 -4.33 36.62
N PRO A 114 2.36 -4.71 37.92
CA PRO A 114 3.55 -5.26 38.54
C PRO A 114 4.02 -6.54 37.81
N PRO A 115 5.32 -6.81 37.66
CA PRO A 115 5.82 -8.02 37.00
C PRO A 115 5.25 -9.31 37.59
N LEU A 116 4.91 -10.29 36.74
CA LEU A 116 4.48 -11.62 37.19
C LEU A 116 5.64 -12.61 37.19
N PRO A 117 5.73 -13.51 38.17
CA PRO A 117 6.63 -14.64 38.07
C PRO A 117 6.22 -15.52 36.89
N LEU A 118 7.19 -15.92 36.08
CA LEU A 118 6.93 -16.82 34.97
C LEU A 118 6.66 -18.24 35.50
N PRO A 119 5.53 -18.89 35.17
CA PRO A 119 5.21 -20.20 35.70
C PRO A 119 6.21 -21.27 35.23
N PRO A 120 6.32 -22.40 35.94
CA PRO A 120 7.24 -23.49 35.59
C PRO A 120 7.07 -24.00 34.16
N ARG A 121 5.82 -24.07 33.67
CA ARG A 121 5.49 -24.32 32.27
C ARG A 121 4.57 -23.23 31.78
N VAL A 122 4.85 -22.72 30.59
CA VAL A 122 4.03 -21.70 29.94
C VAL A 122 3.39 -22.36 28.73
N ASP A 123 2.09 -22.14 28.56
CA ASP A 123 1.39 -22.51 27.33
C ASP A 123 1.73 -21.49 26.23
N PRO A 124 2.36 -21.92 25.11
CA PRO A 124 2.67 -21.03 24.00
C PRO A 124 1.45 -20.37 23.37
N GLU A 125 0.25 -20.99 23.44
CA GLU A 125 -0.97 -20.44 22.85
C GLU A 125 -1.50 -19.24 23.65
N ALA A 126 -1.26 -19.21 24.96
CA ALA A 126 -1.66 -18.10 25.82
C ALA A 126 -0.83 -16.83 25.61
N ILE A 127 0.34 -16.92 24.94
CA ILE A 127 1.28 -15.79 24.81
C ILE A 127 0.68 -14.57 24.13
N ALA A 128 -0.14 -14.77 23.09
CA ALA A 128 -0.82 -13.68 22.39
C ALA A 128 -1.73 -12.86 23.33
N GLU A 129 -2.34 -13.52 24.33
CA GLU A 129 -3.17 -12.87 25.33
C GLU A 129 -2.35 -12.08 26.34
N PHE A 130 -1.10 -12.46 26.59
CA PHE A 130 -0.17 -11.78 27.51
C PHE A 130 0.88 -10.91 26.81
N ASP A 131 0.72 -10.60 25.53
CA ASP A 131 1.63 -9.69 24.83
C ASP A 131 1.75 -8.34 25.56
N TYR A 132 2.98 -7.83 25.69
CA TYR A 132 3.38 -6.68 26.52
C TYR A 132 3.21 -6.86 28.03
N ARG A 133 3.00 -8.07 28.55
CA ARG A 133 2.98 -8.31 29.99
C ARG A 133 4.39 -8.37 30.56
N ARG A 134 4.66 -7.56 31.59
CA ARG A 134 5.89 -7.66 32.39
C ARG A 134 5.95 -8.98 33.16
N VAL A 135 7.05 -9.69 33.01
CA VAL A 135 7.36 -10.95 33.69
C VAL A 135 8.77 -10.93 34.24
N TYR A 136 9.05 -11.78 35.22
CA TYR A 136 10.40 -12.06 35.67
C TYR A 136 10.64 -13.55 35.82
N ALA A 137 11.89 -13.96 35.65
CA ALA A 137 12.35 -15.32 35.85
C ALA A 137 13.79 -15.32 36.36
N THR A 138 14.10 -16.23 37.28
CA THR A 138 15.46 -16.49 37.75
C THR A 138 16.02 -17.75 37.10
N GLY A 139 17.34 -17.79 36.91
CA GLY A 139 18.01 -18.97 36.38
C GLY A 139 19.41 -18.66 35.84
N HIS A 140 19.99 -19.64 35.16
CA HIS A 140 21.32 -19.55 34.57
C HIS A 140 21.22 -19.36 33.06
N LEU A 141 22.02 -18.43 32.52
CA LEU A 141 22.07 -18.19 31.09
C LEU A 141 22.96 -19.23 30.40
N ARG A 142 22.38 -19.96 29.45
CA ARG A 142 23.06 -20.96 28.64
C ARG A 142 23.85 -20.33 27.50
N HIS A 143 25.00 -19.77 27.83
CA HIS A 143 25.89 -19.12 26.86
C HIS A 143 26.47 -20.08 25.81
N ASP A 144 26.50 -21.38 26.11
CA ASP A 144 26.82 -22.46 25.15
C ASP A 144 25.84 -22.54 23.97
N LYS A 145 24.60 -22.07 24.17
CA LYS A 145 23.52 -22.07 23.18
C LYS A 145 23.05 -20.67 22.82
N GLU A 146 23.93 -19.69 22.97
CA GLU A 146 23.63 -18.32 22.56
C GLU A 146 23.48 -18.21 21.04
N MET A 147 22.48 -17.47 20.60
CA MET A 147 22.15 -17.27 19.19
C MET A 147 22.12 -15.77 18.88
N LEU A 148 22.75 -15.38 17.77
CA LEU A 148 22.86 -13.99 17.35
C LEU A 148 21.97 -13.73 16.13
N ILE A 149 21.03 -12.79 16.28
CA ILE A 149 20.14 -12.36 15.21
C ILE A 149 20.66 -11.07 14.59
N GLY A 150 21.03 -11.09 13.32
CA GLY A 150 21.54 -9.90 12.65
C GLY A 150 21.70 -10.02 11.14
N PRO A 151 22.23 -8.98 10.49
CA PRO A 151 22.68 -7.72 11.08
C PRO A 151 21.53 -6.83 11.61
N ARG A 152 21.79 -6.07 12.67
CA ARG A 152 20.88 -5.07 13.27
C ARG A 152 21.63 -3.77 13.56
N MET A 153 21.09 -2.67 13.06
CA MET A 153 21.58 -1.33 13.35
C MET A 153 21.04 -0.83 14.69
N HIS A 154 21.91 -0.23 15.49
CA HIS A 154 21.55 0.51 16.71
C HIS A 154 22.45 1.75 16.79
N ASP A 155 21.85 2.94 16.86
CA ASP A 155 22.55 4.23 16.93
C ASP A 155 23.66 4.44 15.89
N GLY A 156 23.45 3.93 14.68
CA GLY A 156 24.39 4.06 13.56
C GLY A 156 25.51 3.02 13.54
N GLU A 157 25.56 2.12 14.52
CA GLU A 157 26.49 0.98 14.54
C GLU A 157 25.82 -0.34 14.13
N ASP A 158 26.57 -1.16 13.38
CA ASP A 158 26.19 -2.53 13.06
C ASP A 158 26.40 -3.47 14.24
N GLY A 159 25.43 -4.36 14.45
CA GLY A 159 25.49 -5.34 15.52
C GLY A 159 24.48 -6.47 15.39
N TYR A 160 24.22 -7.11 16.52
CA TYR A 160 23.39 -8.31 16.61
C TYR A 160 22.49 -8.23 17.84
N THR A 161 21.31 -8.82 17.74
CA THR A 161 20.46 -9.08 18.90
C THR A 161 20.87 -10.42 19.51
N VAL A 162 21.18 -10.42 20.81
CA VAL A 162 21.61 -11.60 21.56
C VAL A 162 20.40 -12.32 22.13
N VAL A 163 20.25 -13.58 21.78
CA VAL A 163 19.25 -14.47 22.35
C VAL A 163 19.96 -15.58 23.10
N THR A 164 19.71 -15.67 24.40
CA THR A 164 20.32 -16.68 25.26
C THR A 164 19.22 -17.46 25.96
N PRO A 165 19.23 -18.80 25.91
CA PRO A 165 18.30 -19.60 26.68
C PRO A 165 18.55 -19.41 28.19
N LEU A 166 17.49 -19.18 28.96
CA LEU A 166 17.54 -19.13 30.42
C LEU A 166 17.07 -20.47 30.98
N GLU A 167 17.97 -21.20 31.63
CA GLU A 167 17.67 -22.43 32.34
C GLU A 167 17.18 -22.09 33.75
N ARG A 168 15.91 -22.40 34.02
CA ARG A 168 15.23 -22.05 35.26
C ARG A 168 15.16 -23.26 36.18
N GLU A 169 15.42 -23.06 37.47
CA GLU A 169 15.27 -24.13 38.45
C GLU A 169 13.78 -24.51 38.59
N GLY A 170 13.47 -25.81 38.54
CA GLY A 170 12.10 -26.31 38.68
C GLY A 170 11.14 -25.92 37.54
N GLY A 171 11.64 -25.39 36.43
CA GLY A 171 10.83 -24.91 35.31
C GLY A 171 11.40 -25.27 33.94
N SER A 172 10.74 -24.79 32.89
CA SER A 172 11.22 -24.96 31.51
C SER A 172 12.27 -23.92 31.15
N THR A 173 13.22 -24.28 30.31
CA THR A 173 14.15 -23.32 29.69
C THR A 173 13.37 -22.41 28.73
N VAL A 174 13.63 -21.11 28.74
CA VAL A 174 12.94 -20.11 27.90
C VAL A 174 13.94 -19.28 27.09
N LEU A 175 13.52 -18.69 25.97
CA LEU A 175 14.40 -17.85 25.16
C LEU A 175 14.34 -16.40 25.67
N VAL A 176 15.50 -15.86 26.06
CA VAL A 176 15.62 -14.46 26.49
C VAL A 176 16.36 -13.67 25.42
N ASN A 177 15.68 -12.69 24.83
CA ASN A 177 16.32 -11.64 24.07
C ASN A 177 16.93 -10.63 25.04
N ARG A 178 18.25 -10.68 25.18
CA ARG A 178 19.01 -9.83 26.11
C ARG A 178 19.24 -8.42 25.57
N GLY A 179 19.02 -8.21 24.27
CA GLY A 179 19.19 -6.92 23.61
C GLY A 179 20.29 -6.91 22.57
N TRP A 180 20.78 -5.72 22.23
CA TRP A 180 21.73 -5.50 21.15
C TRP A 180 23.19 -5.49 21.63
N ILE A 181 24.10 -6.00 20.80
CA ILE A 181 25.55 -5.89 20.95
C ILE A 181 26.20 -5.40 19.66
N SER A 182 27.29 -4.66 19.77
CA SER A 182 28.09 -4.23 18.61
C SER A 182 28.75 -5.42 17.93
N ARG A 183 28.97 -5.33 16.61
CA ARG A 183 29.65 -6.37 15.82
C ARG A 183 31.06 -6.71 16.37
N LYS A 184 31.71 -5.77 17.04
CA LYS A 184 33.04 -5.95 17.65
C LYS A 184 33.01 -6.90 18.87
N MET A 185 31.84 -7.07 19.50
CA MET A 185 31.64 -7.83 20.74
C MET A 185 30.93 -9.17 20.49
N VAL A 186 30.95 -9.67 19.25
CA VAL A 186 30.28 -10.92 18.85
C VAL A 186 30.90 -12.13 19.54
N ASP A 187 32.23 -12.23 19.52
CA ASP A 187 32.94 -13.30 20.22
C ASP A 187 32.79 -13.10 21.73
N GLN A 188 32.34 -14.15 22.42
CA GLN A 188 32.14 -14.16 23.87
C GLN A 188 33.44 -13.87 24.63
N LYS A 189 34.60 -14.21 24.05
CA LYS A 189 35.92 -13.94 24.64
C LYS A 189 36.20 -12.44 24.79
N ASP A 190 35.65 -11.64 23.90
CA ASP A 190 35.86 -10.18 23.88
C ASP A 190 34.89 -9.44 24.83
N ARG A 191 33.94 -10.14 25.45
CA ARG A 191 32.94 -9.58 26.36
C ARG A 191 32.70 -10.42 27.62
N PRO A 192 33.71 -10.66 28.46
CA PRO A 192 33.58 -11.49 29.66
C PRO A 192 32.51 -10.97 30.63
N LEU A 193 32.28 -9.64 30.69
CA LEU A 193 31.22 -9.06 31.52
C LEU A 193 29.81 -9.28 30.96
N GLY A 194 29.69 -9.55 29.66
CA GLY A 194 28.41 -9.88 29.02
C GLY A 194 28.03 -11.36 29.15
N VAL A 195 28.95 -12.21 29.62
CA VAL A 195 28.82 -13.68 29.71
C VAL A 195 28.99 -14.07 31.18
N THR A 196 27.87 -14.22 31.89
CA THR A 196 27.88 -14.56 33.31
C THR A 196 27.43 -16.00 33.52
N ASN A 197 28.14 -16.73 34.39
CA ASN A 197 27.76 -18.08 34.80
C ASN A 197 26.99 -18.08 36.13
N GLU A 198 26.70 -16.91 36.68
CA GLU A 198 25.94 -16.77 37.92
C GLU A 198 24.44 -16.83 37.64
N GLU A 199 23.67 -17.13 38.68
CA GLU A 199 22.22 -17.03 38.62
C GLU A 199 21.81 -15.57 38.43
N VAL A 200 20.93 -15.30 37.47
CA VAL A 200 20.45 -13.95 37.15
C VAL A 200 18.94 -13.86 37.24
N LEU A 201 18.46 -12.71 37.74
CA LEU A 201 17.07 -12.30 37.61
C LEU A 201 16.88 -11.58 36.28
N ILE A 202 16.08 -12.17 35.39
CA ILE A 202 15.67 -11.56 34.13
C ILE A 202 14.30 -10.93 34.31
N GLU A 203 14.23 -9.60 34.22
CA GLU A 203 12.97 -8.88 34.03
C GLU A 203 12.77 -8.54 32.55
N GLY A 204 11.57 -8.75 32.05
CA GLY A 204 11.29 -8.49 30.65
C GLY A 204 9.82 -8.47 30.29
N LEU A 205 9.56 -8.34 28.99
CA LEU A 205 8.23 -8.40 28.41
C LEU A 205 8.04 -9.74 27.72
N LEU A 206 6.91 -10.37 28.02
CA LEU A 206 6.43 -11.47 27.22
C LEU A 206 5.89 -10.91 25.90
N ARG A 207 6.50 -11.32 24.78
CA ARG A 207 6.18 -10.76 23.46
C ARG A 207 6.24 -11.79 22.35
N GLU A 208 5.39 -11.59 21.35
CA GLU A 208 5.61 -12.18 20.04
C GLU A 208 6.67 -11.36 19.27
N PRO A 209 7.78 -11.97 18.85
CA PRO A 209 8.79 -11.28 18.09
C PRO A 209 8.31 -11.03 16.64
N TRP A 210 9.04 -10.18 15.92
CA TRP A 210 8.67 -9.81 14.56
C TRP A 210 8.82 -10.97 13.59
N LYS A 211 7.92 -11.03 12.62
CA LYS A 211 7.95 -12.04 11.54
C LYS A 211 8.83 -11.59 10.40
N LYS A 212 9.40 -12.55 9.66
CA LYS A 212 10.18 -12.27 8.45
C LYS A 212 9.32 -11.62 7.36
N ASN A 213 9.95 -10.78 6.54
CA ASN A 213 9.36 -10.27 5.30
C ASN A 213 9.85 -11.06 4.09
N MET A 214 9.31 -10.77 2.89
CA MET A 214 9.69 -11.46 1.64
C MET A 214 11.17 -11.30 1.26
N PHE A 215 11.85 -10.28 1.79
CA PHE A 215 13.25 -9.97 1.48
C PHE A 215 14.23 -10.47 2.54
N THR A 216 13.73 -11.05 3.64
CA THR A 216 14.56 -11.56 4.72
C THR A 216 15.04 -12.97 4.33
N PRO A 217 16.36 -13.22 4.29
CA PRO A 217 16.87 -14.57 4.03
C PRO A 217 16.41 -15.58 5.09
N GLU A 218 16.41 -16.86 4.71
CA GLU A 218 16.17 -17.94 5.68
C GLU A 218 17.32 -18.07 6.68
N ASN A 219 16.98 -18.43 7.91
CA ASN A 219 17.97 -18.73 8.95
C ASN A 219 18.85 -19.92 8.52
N LYS A 220 20.12 -19.89 8.93
CA LYS A 220 21.08 -20.98 8.73
C LYS A 220 21.66 -21.43 10.08
N PRO A 221 20.91 -22.24 10.85
CA PRO A 221 21.35 -22.69 12.17
C PRO A 221 22.69 -23.42 12.18
N ALA A 222 22.98 -24.21 11.13
CA ALA A 222 24.24 -24.94 11.01
C ALA A 222 25.47 -24.03 10.91
N GLU A 223 25.30 -22.80 10.43
CA GLU A 223 26.34 -21.76 10.37
C GLU A 223 26.25 -20.77 11.56
N GLY A 224 25.32 -20.96 12.49
CA GLY A 224 25.05 -20.02 13.58
C GLY A 224 24.45 -18.67 13.15
N LYS A 225 23.90 -18.58 11.93
CA LYS A 225 23.39 -17.32 11.36
C LYS A 225 21.87 -17.26 11.45
N PHE A 226 21.35 -16.32 12.22
CA PHE A 226 19.93 -16.02 12.31
C PHE A 226 19.64 -14.61 11.80
N TYR A 227 18.67 -14.48 10.90
CA TYR A 227 18.25 -13.20 10.30
C TYR A 227 16.93 -12.71 10.90
N PHE A 228 16.13 -13.62 11.46
CA PHE A 228 14.88 -13.32 12.15
C PHE A 228 14.65 -14.28 13.33
N PRO A 229 13.89 -13.86 14.36
CA PRO A 229 13.57 -14.66 15.54
C PRO A 229 12.52 -15.72 15.21
N ASP A 230 12.96 -16.89 14.75
CA ASP A 230 12.10 -18.08 14.64
C ASP A 230 12.07 -18.81 15.99
N ILE A 231 11.07 -18.49 16.81
CA ILE A 231 10.98 -19.00 18.19
C ILE A 231 10.96 -20.53 18.21
N LYS A 232 10.25 -21.18 17.28
CA LYS A 232 10.11 -22.64 17.26
C LYS A 232 11.45 -23.28 16.91
N GLN A 233 12.09 -22.83 15.84
CA GLN A 233 13.41 -23.32 15.44
C GLN A 233 14.46 -23.07 16.53
N MET A 234 14.50 -21.87 17.11
CA MET A 234 15.46 -21.52 18.16
C MET A 234 15.25 -22.36 19.42
N ALA A 235 13.99 -22.59 19.81
CA ALA A 235 13.63 -23.40 20.95
C ALA A 235 14.01 -24.88 20.75
N GLU A 236 13.78 -25.43 19.56
CA GLU A 236 14.18 -26.79 19.21
C GLU A 236 15.70 -26.98 19.29
N LEU A 237 16.48 -26.02 18.76
CA LEU A 237 17.95 -26.04 18.83
C LEU A 237 18.46 -25.92 20.27
N SER A 238 17.82 -25.08 21.08
CA SER A 238 18.24 -24.86 22.46
C SER A 238 17.73 -25.91 23.44
N GLY A 239 16.69 -26.67 23.09
CA GLY A 239 15.94 -27.49 24.03
C GLY A 239 15.06 -26.65 24.98
N SER A 240 14.67 -25.46 24.55
CA SER A 240 13.80 -24.56 25.30
C SER A 240 12.34 -24.76 24.93
N GLN A 241 11.44 -24.20 25.74
CA GLN A 241 10.08 -23.93 25.28
C GLN A 241 10.08 -22.77 24.28
N PRO A 242 9.13 -22.74 23.33
CA PRO A 242 9.00 -21.68 22.34
C PRO A 242 8.39 -20.41 22.95
N ILE A 243 9.04 -19.89 23.99
CA ILE A 243 8.66 -18.68 24.72
C ILE A 243 9.75 -17.65 24.55
N TRP A 244 9.36 -16.45 24.18
CA TRP A 244 10.24 -15.32 23.92
C TRP A 244 10.03 -14.22 24.96
N ILE A 245 11.09 -13.88 25.68
CA ILE A 245 11.12 -12.79 26.67
C ILE A 245 12.06 -11.72 26.17
N GLU A 246 11.54 -10.50 25.95
CA GLU A 246 12.39 -9.33 25.69
C GLU A 246 12.86 -8.75 27.02
N GLN A 247 14.14 -8.93 27.35
CA GLN A 247 14.72 -8.33 28.55
C GLN A 247 14.62 -6.81 28.46
N THR A 248 14.05 -6.22 29.50
CA THR A 248 13.89 -4.77 29.58
C THR A 248 14.95 -4.15 30.44
N MET A 249 15.37 -2.94 30.08
CA MET A 249 16.20 -2.09 30.92
C MET A 249 15.59 -0.71 31.06
N VAL A 250 16.04 0.04 32.06
CA VAL A 250 15.73 1.46 32.15
C VAL A 250 16.46 2.17 31.01
N PRO A 251 15.77 2.97 30.17
CA PRO A 251 16.42 3.74 29.13
C PRO A 251 17.28 4.85 29.75
N ASP A 252 18.55 4.56 29.98
CA ASP A 252 19.56 5.55 30.35
C ASP A 252 20.70 5.52 29.33
N LEU A 253 21.03 6.69 28.77
CA LEU A 253 22.07 6.80 27.76
C LEU A 253 23.44 6.47 28.35
N VAL A 254 23.72 6.92 29.57
CA VAL A 254 25.02 6.68 30.22
C VAL A 254 25.21 5.18 30.45
N GLU A 255 24.20 4.51 31.00
CA GLU A 255 24.20 3.05 31.15
C GLU A 255 24.35 2.33 29.80
N ALA A 256 23.63 2.75 28.75
CA ALA A 256 23.72 2.11 27.44
C ALA A 256 25.13 2.19 26.85
N TYR A 257 25.81 3.34 26.92
CA TYR A 257 27.20 3.49 26.47
C TYR A 257 28.18 2.65 27.28
N ASP A 258 28.02 2.61 28.61
CA ASP A 258 28.88 1.79 29.48
C ASP A 258 28.73 0.29 29.18
N ARG A 259 27.49 -0.18 28.98
CA ARG A 259 27.19 -1.56 28.57
C ARG A 259 27.78 -1.88 27.20
N ALA A 260 27.63 -0.98 26.22
CA ALA A 260 28.21 -1.13 24.89
C ALA A 260 29.73 -1.33 24.95
N ALA A 261 30.42 -0.49 25.74
CA ALA A 261 31.87 -0.56 25.93
C ALA A 261 32.31 -1.86 26.61
N LYS A 262 31.49 -2.41 27.51
CA LYS A 262 31.75 -3.66 28.24
C LYS A 262 31.26 -4.93 27.51
N GLY A 263 30.64 -4.77 26.34
CA GLY A 263 30.04 -5.88 25.59
C GLY A 263 28.84 -6.53 26.29
N ILE A 264 28.19 -5.80 27.20
CA ILE A 264 26.95 -6.22 27.85
C ILE A 264 25.77 -5.88 26.92
N PRO A 265 24.86 -6.83 26.62
CA PRO A 265 23.71 -6.55 25.76
C PRO A 265 22.85 -5.39 26.27
N ILE A 266 22.44 -4.51 25.34
CA ILE A 266 21.60 -3.35 25.59
C ILE A 266 20.15 -3.74 25.33
N GLY A 267 19.40 -3.96 26.42
CA GLY A 267 17.98 -4.26 26.38
C GLY A 267 17.15 -3.09 25.84
N ARG A 268 15.89 -3.33 25.51
CA ARG A 268 14.96 -2.25 25.16
C ARG A 268 14.33 -1.67 26.43
N GLY A 269 13.92 -0.41 26.37
CA GLY A 269 12.97 0.14 27.33
C GLY A 269 11.68 -0.68 27.40
N ALA A 270 11.09 -0.75 28.59
CA ALA A 270 9.73 -1.26 28.76
C ALA A 270 8.73 -0.23 28.21
N GLU A 271 8.61 -0.12 26.88
CA GLU A 271 7.79 0.89 26.20
C GLU A 271 6.99 0.32 25.02
N VAL A 272 5.83 0.92 24.75
CA VAL A 272 4.94 0.56 23.64
C VAL A 272 5.21 1.45 22.43
N THR A 273 6.19 1.07 21.60
CA THR A 273 6.55 1.84 20.39
C THR A 273 5.74 1.41 19.16
N LEU A 274 4.48 1.83 19.08
CA LEU A 274 3.64 1.66 17.88
C LEU A 274 3.44 2.99 17.14
N ARG A 275 4.05 3.13 15.96
CA ARG A 275 3.91 4.34 15.12
C ARG A 275 2.46 4.63 14.74
N ASN A 276 1.88 5.75 15.14
CA ASN A 276 0.48 6.11 14.87
C ASN A 276 0.35 7.45 14.14
N ASN A 277 0.40 7.43 12.80
CA ASN A 277 0.31 8.64 11.96
C ASN A 277 -1.10 8.86 11.38
N HIS A 278 -2.11 8.12 11.85
CA HIS A 278 -3.46 8.16 11.25
C HIS A 278 -4.12 9.55 11.37
N SER A 279 -3.80 10.32 12.41
CA SER A 279 -4.25 11.72 12.55
C SER A 279 -3.83 12.60 11.38
N GLN A 280 -2.57 12.54 10.95
CA GLN A 280 -2.06 13.30 9.80
C GLN A 280 -2.84 12.93 8.53
N TYR A 281 -3.05 11.63 8.29
CA TYR A 281 -3.81 11.17 7.13
C TYR A 281 -5.29 11.60 7.18
N ILE A 282 -5.93 11.63 8.36
CA ILE A 282 -7.30 12.15 8.51
C ILE A 282 -7.39 13.56 7.95
N PHE A 283 -6.46 14.45 8.34
CA PHE A 283 -6.42 15.82 7.81
C PHE A 283 -6.16 15.86 6.30
N THR A 284 -5.25 15.02 5.78
CA THR A 284 -5.00 14.93 4.34
C THR A 284 -6.25 14.52 3.56
N TRP A 285 -6.92 13.45 3.98
CA TRP A 285 -8.05 12.89 3.24
C TRP A 285 -9.30 13.78 3.32
N TYR A 286 -9.61 14.33 4.49
CA TYR A 286 -10.72 15.28 4.60
C TYR A 286 -10.41 16.62 3.95
N GLY A 287 -9.15 17.09 4.00
CA GLY A 287 -8.72 18.27 3.25
C GLY A 287 -8.88 18.08 1.74
N LEU A 288 -8.48 16.93 1.21
CA LEU A 288 -8.66 16.58 -0.20
C LEU A 288 -10.14 16.48 -0.57
N ALA A 289 -10.95 15.80 0.27
CA ALA A 289 -12.40 15.69 0.05
C ALA A 289 -13.07 17.06 0.02
N PHE A 290 -12.69 17.97 0.93
CA PHE A 290 -13.21 19.32 1.00
C PHE A 290 -12.82 20.17 -0.22
N ALA A 291 -11.53 20.22 -0.56
CA ALA A 291 -11.03 21.02 -1.69
C ALA A 291 -11.62 20.56 -3.03
N THR A 292 -11.69 19.25 -3.25
CA THR A 292 -12.26 18.68 -4.48
C THR A 292 -13.79 18.85 -4.55
N SER A 293 -14.47 18.84 -3.40
CA SER A 293 -15.90 19.18 -3.33
C SER A 293 -16.16 20.65 -3.66
N ILE A 294 -15.31 21.58 -3.18
CA ILE A 294 -15.39 23.00 -3.56
C ILE A 294 -15.18 23.17 -5.06
N MET A 295 -14.12 22.56 -5.61
CA MET A 295 -13.84 22.62 -7.04
C MET A 295 -15.01 22.07 -7.86
N MET A 296 -15.60 20.94 -7.45
CA MET A 296 -16.79 20.39 -8.08
C MET A 296 -17.97 21.37 -8.00
N ALA A 297 -18.25 21.94 -6.83
CA ALA A 297 -19.33 22.91 -6.66
C ALA A 297 -19.13 24.16 -7.53
N MET A 298 -17.89 24.66 -7.65
CA MET A 298 -17.55 25.77 -8.53
C MET A 298 -17.78 25.42 -10.01
N LEU A 299 -17.42 24.21 -10.44
CA LEU A 299 -17.66 23.73 -11.80
C LEU A 299 -19.15 23.59 -12.11
N LEU A 300 -19.94 23.08 -11.16
CA LEU A 300 -21.40 22.98 -11.31
C LEU A 300 -22.09 24.34 -11.31
N LYS A 301 -21.56 25.33 -10.58
CA LYS A 301 -22.05 26.71 -10.57
C LYS A 301 -21.59 27.53 -11.78
N LYS A 302 -20.57 27.09 -12.53
CA LYS A 302 -20.05 27.82 -13.69
C LYS A 302 -21.15 27.89 -14.75
N GLY A 303 -21.69 29.11 -14.95
CA GLY A 303 -22.78 29.36 -15.88
C GLY A 303 -22.43 28.95 -17.32
N PRO A 304 -23.44 28.80 -18.20
CA PRO A 304 -23.25 28.38 -19.58
C PRO A 304 -22.20 29.25 -20.28
N ASN A 305 -21.29 28.62 -21.03
CA ASN A 305 -20.27 29.29 -21.86
C ASN A 305 -20.87 30.49 -22.62
N GLU A 306 -20.07 31.52 -22.88
CA GLU A 306 -20.49 32.75 -23.55
C GLU A 306 -21.27 32.49 -24.86
N VAL A 307 -20.86 31.45 -25.60
CA VAL A 307 -21.53 30.94 -26.80
C VAL A 307 -22.99 30.52 -26.51
N THR A 308 -23.22 29.76 -25.45
CA THR A 308 -24.57 29.36 -25.00
C THR A 308 -25.40 30.54 -24.48
N ARG A 309 -24.76 31.57 -23.91
CA ARG A 309 -25.45 32.80 -23.48
C ARG A 309 -25.95 33.61 -24.69
N ARG A 310 -25.09 33.78 -25.72
CA ARG A 310 -25.44 34.46 -26.98
C ARG A 310 -26.59 33.77 -27.73
N VAL A 311 -26.58 32.43 -27.79
CA VAL A 311 -27.67 31.63 -28.39
C VAL A 311 -29.01 31.81 -27.66
N ARG A 312 -28.99 32.01 -26.32
CA ARG A 312 -30.21 32.22 -25.53
C ARG A 312 -30.81 33.62 -25.74
N GLN A 313 -29.97 34.64 -25.93
CA GLN A 313 -30.41 36.02 -26.21
C GLN A 313 -31.07 36.14 -27.59
N ASN A 314 -30.62 35.40 -28.60
CA ASN A 314 -31.26 35.38 -29.92
C ASN A 314 -32.63 34.68 -29.96
N ARG A 315 -33.07 34.04 -28.87
CA ARG A 315 -34.40 33.40 -28.77
C ARG A 315 -35.48 34.30 -28.15
N SER A 316 -35.10 35.45 -27.59
CA SER A 316 -36.02 36.37 -26.90
C SER A 316 -36.31 37.64 -27.69
N TRP A 317 -36.10 37.62 -29.01
CA TRP A 317 -36.50 38.64 -29.97
C TRP A 317 -37.49 38.01 -30.95
#